data_AF-A0A9Q5SFX7-F1
#
_entry.id   AF-A0A9Q5SFX7-F1
#
_cell.length_a   1.000
_cell.length_b   1.000
_cell.length_c   1.000
_cell.angle_alpha   90.00
_cell.angle_beta   90.00
_cell.angle_gamma   90.00
#
_symmetry.space_group_name_H-M   'P 1'
#
loop_
_entity.id
_entity.type
_entity.pdbx_description
1 polymer ?
#
loop_
_entity_poly.entity_id
_entity_poly.type
_entity_poly.pdbx_seq_one_letter_code
_entity_poly.pdbx_strand_id
1 'polypeptide(L)'
;MNKFKIRTLLQLLLFTLYVVWLVLVAFRIDINSLMHVASEQEDLLQRILLVFSLIGIVLTSFYLNTLKNDQTKEKNNTKSLLAMYIVVAIMTLYSTDIAKYFKSFI
;
A
#
# COMPACT_ATOMS: atom_id res chain seq x y z
N MET A 1 17.57 -8.44 20.47
CA MET A 1 16.46 -9.28 19.94
C MET A 1 16.92 -10.73 19.96
N ASN A 2 16.24 -11.61 20.71
CA ASN A 2 16.75 -12.94 21.08
C ASN A 2 16.80 -13.89 19.85
N LYS A 3 17.94 -14.52 19.55
CA LYS A 3 18.15 -15.39 18.35
C LYS A 3 17.06 -16.46 18.18
N PHE A 4 16.51 -16.96 19.29
CA PHE A 4 15.40 -17.92 19.29
C PHE A 4 14.13 -17.38 18.64
N LYS A 5 13.73 -16.13 18.93
CA LYS A 5 12.52 -15.52 18.35
C LYS A 5 12.63 -15.35 16.83
N ILE A 6 13.83 -15.04 16.33
CA ILE A 6 14.08 -14.88 14.89
C ILE A 6 13.96 -16.23 14.17
N ARG A 7 14.50 -17.30 14.75
CA ARG A 7 14.39 -18.66 14.18
C ARG A 7 12.95 -19.15 14.13
N THR A 8 12.18 -18.91 15.19
CA THR A 8 10.75 -19.26 15.23
C THR A 8 9.93 -18.45 14.23
N LEU A 9 10.20 -17.14 14.09
CA LEU A 9 9.59 -16.30 13.06
C LEU A 9 9.91 -16.80 11.65
N LEU A 10 11.18 -17.16 11.40
CA LEU A 10 11.62 -17.66 10.10
C LEU A 10 10.95 -19.00 9.75
N GLN A 11 10.82 -19.91 10.72
CA GLN A 11 10.11 -21.17 10.54
C GLN A 11 8.62 -20.95 10.26
N LEU A 12 7.98 -20.03 10.98
CA LEU A 12 6.58 -19.69 10.75
C LEU A 12 6.38 -19.12 9.34
N LEU A 13 7.27 -18.23 8.91
CA LEU A 13 7.23 -17.60 7.59
C LEU A 13 7.43 -18.61 6.46
N LEU A 14 8.39 -19.52 6.61
CA LEU A 14 8.61 -20.64 5.68
C LEU A 14 7.41 -21.59 5.62
N PHE A 15 6.80 -21.90 6.76
CA PHE A 15 5.61 -22.73 6.81
C PHE A 15 4.43 -22.06 6.11
N THR A 16 4.25 -20.76 6.31
CA THR A 16 3.17 -19.99 5.65
C THR A 16 3.37 -19.98 4.14
N LEU A 17 4.60 -19.77 3.66
CA LEU A 17 4.96 -19.87 2.24
C LEU A 17 4.67 -21.25 1.67
N TYR A 18 5.00 -22.31 2.42
CA TYR A 18 4.76 -23.68 1.97
C TYR A 18 3.27 -24.01 1.87
N VAL A 19 2.46 -23.57 2.83
CA VAL A 19 1.00 -23.74 2.80
C VAL A 19 0.38 -22.96 1.65
N VAL A 20 0.80 -21.72 1.41
CA VAL A 20 0.35 -20.90 0.27
C VAL A 20 0.68 -21.59 -1.05
N TRP A 21 1.90 -22.13 -1.19
CA TRP A 21 2.30 -22.87 -2.39
C TRP A 21 1.47 -24.14 -2.61
N LEU A 22 1.21 -24.90 -1.55
CA LEU A 22 0.36 -26.09 -1.59
C LEU A 22 -1.08 -25.77 -1.97
N VAL A 23 -1.64 -24.68 -1.44
CA VAL A 23 -2.98 -24.19 -1.79
C VAL A 23 -3.03 -23.75 -3.26
N LEU A 24 -2.01 -23.02 -3.75
CA LEU A 24 -1.90 -22.62 -5.16
C LEU A 24 -1.87 -23.82 -6.11
N VAL A 25 -1.12 -24.87 -5.76
CA VAL A 25 -1.01 -26.11 -6.56
C VAL A 25 -2.30 -26.94 -6.47
N ALA A 26 -2.86 -27.10 -5.27
CA ALA A 26 -4.06 -27.90 -5.03
C ALA A 26 -5.31 -27.31 -5.70
N PHE A 27 -5.43 -25.98 -5.74
CA PHE A 27 -6.59 -25.33 -6.33
C PHE A 27 -6.55 -25.24 -7.85
N ARG A 28 -5.46 -25.66 -8.53
CA ARG A 28 -5.23 -25.40 -9.97
C ARG A 28 -5.80 -24.04 -10.35
N ILE A 29 -5.41 -23.00 -9.61
CA ILE A 29 -6.00 -21.69 -9.84
C ILE A 29 -5.59 -21.29 -11.24
N ASP A 30 -6.55 -21.36 -12.15
CA ASP A 30 -6.39 -20.92 -13.52
C ASP A 30 -5.82 -19.51 -13.48
N ILE A 31 -4.85 -19.20 -14.34
CA ILE A 31 -4.22 -17.88 -14.40
C ILE A 31 -5.30 -16.81 -14.56
N ASN A 32 -6.41 -17.14 -15.23
CA ASN A 32 -7.58 -16.28 -15.32
C ASN A 32 -8.29 -16.03 -13.99
N SER A 33 -8.37 -17.02 -13.09
CA SER A 33 -8.95 -16.86 -11.76
C SER A 33 -8.02 -16.07 -10.82
N LEU A 34 -6.71 -16.29 -10.92
CA LEU A 34 -5.69 -15.47 -10.24
C LEU A 34 -5.68 -14.03 -10.74
N MET A 35 -5.79 -13.82 -12.06
CA MET A 35 -5.96 -12.49 -12.66
C MET A 35 -7.28 -11.85 -12.25
N HIS A 36 -8.37 -12.62 -12.16
CA HIS A 36 -9.66 -12.11 -11.75
C HIS A 36 -9.63 -11.65 -10.28
N VAL A 37 -9.11 -12.49 -9.37
CA VAL A 37 -8.92 -12.13 -7.96
C VAL A 37 -7.94 -10.97 -7.81
N ALA A 38 -6.84 -10.94 -8.57
CA ALA A 38 -5.90 -9.83 -8.56
C ALA A 38 -6.53 -8.54 -9.09
N SER A 39 -7.34 -8.61 -10.15
CA SER A 39 -8.03 -7.46 -10.72
C SER A 39 -9.14 -6.92 -9.80
N GLU A 40 -9.88 -7.80 -9.14
CA GLU A 40 -10.88 -7.41 -8.15
C GLU A 40 -10.23 -6.85 -6.87
N GLN A 41 -9.08 -7.40 -6.47
CA GLN A 41 -8.30 -6.89 -5.35
C GLN A 41 -7.56 -5.60 -5.67
N GLU A 42 -7.12 -5.37 -6.91
CA GLU A 42 -6.47 -4.13 -7.34
C GLU A 42 -7.42 -2.94 -7.15
N ASP A 43 -8.67 -3.09 -7.57
CA ASP A 43 -9.70 -2.06 -7.44
C ASP A 43 -10.04 -1.78 -5.95
N LEU A 44 -10.11 -2.84 -5.15
CA LEU A 44 -10.36 -2.75 -3.70
C LEU A 44 -9.19 -2.10 -2.96
N LEU A 45 -7.95 -2.49 -3.28
CA LEU A 45 -6.73 -1.96 -2.69
C LEU A 45 -6.53 -0.49 -3.06
N GLN A 46 -6.78 -0.11 -4.32
CA GLN A 46 -6.76 1.28 -4.76
C GLN A 46 -7.76 2.12 -3.96
N ARG A 47 -9.01 1.66 -3.83
CA ARG A 47 -10.02 2.38 -3.04
C ARG A 47 -9.61 2.56 -1.58
N ILE A 48 -9.06 1.51 -0.96
CA ILE A 48 -8.57 1.56 0.43
C ILE A 48 -7.42 2.57 0.56
N LEU A 49 -6.43 2.52 -0.32
CA LEU A 49 -5.31 3.48 -0.34
C LEU A 49 -5.78 4.92 -0.51
N LEU A 50 -6.78 5.15 -1.37
CA LEU A 50 -7.39 6.44 -1.58
C LEU A 50 -8.03 6.98 -0.30
N VAL A 51 -8.83 6.16 0.39
CA VAL A 51 -9.46 6.52 1.67
C VAL A 51 -8.39 6.85 2.72
N PHE A 52 -7.36 6.02 2.88
CA PHE A 52 -6.27 6.28 3.82
C PHE A 52 -5.49 7.55 3.49
N SER A 53 -5.21 7.81 2.21
CA SER A 53 -4.51 9.01 1.77
C SER A 53 -5.33 10.27 2.05
N LEU A 54 -6.65 10.25 1.83
CA LEU A 54 -7.55 11.35 2.16
C LEU A 54 -7.60 11.62 3.68
N ILE A 55 -7.72 10.57 4.49
CA ILE A 55 -7.67 10.69 5.95
C ILE A 55 -6.32 11.29 6.39
N GLY A 56 -5.22 10.82 5.79
CA GLY A 56 -3.87 11.33 6.01
C GLY A 56 -3.74 12.82 5.69
N ILE A 57 -4.30 13.28 4.56
CA ILE A 57 -4.32 14.70 4.17
C ILE A 57 -5.06 15.54 5.21
N VAL A 58 -6.25 15.10 5.64
CA VAL A 58 -7.07 15.83 6.62
C VAL A 58 -6.34 15.94 7.96
N LEU A 59 -5.84 14.83 8.49
CA LEU A 59 -5.11 14.80 9.76
C LEU A 59 -3.83 15.62 9.70
N THR A 60 -3.06 15.49 8.61
CA THR A 60 -1.80 16.23 8.44
C THR A 60 -2.05 17.73 8.28
N SER A 61 -3.12 18.13 7.59
CA SER A 61 -3.55 19.53 7.48
C SER A 61 -3.97 20.09 8.83
N PHE A 62 -4.74 19.33 9.60
CA PHE A 62 -5.15 19.73 10.94
C PHE A 62 -3.93 19.91 11.85
N TYR A 63 -3.03 18.92 11.85
CA TYR A 63 -1.79 18.98 12.61
C TYR A 63 -0.91 20.17 12.19
N LEU A 64 -0.78 20.44 10.90
CA LEU A 64 -0.04 21.60 10.39
C LEU A 64 -0.59 22.92 10.94
N ASN A 65 -1.91 23.02 11.10
CA ASN A 65 -2.56 24.21 11.64
C ASN A 65 -2.37 24.36 13.16
N THR A 66 -2.13 23.26 13.88
CA THR A 66 -1.83 23.29 15.32
C THR A 66 -0.38 23.70 15.64
N LEU A 67 0.53 23.61 14.68
CA LEU A 67 1.95 23.96 14.87
C LEU A 67 2.15 25.47 14.98
N LYS A 68 2.88 25.87 16.03
CA LYS A 68 3.25 27.28 16.26
C LYS A 68 4.33 27.77 15.29
N ASN A 69 4.46 29.09 15.14
CA ASN A 69 5.37 29.68 14.14
C ASN A 69 6.87 29.49 14.46
N ASP A 70 7.22 29.22 15.70
CA ASP A 70 8.57 28.88 16.15
C ASP A 70 8.99 27.46 15.74
N GLN A 71 8.04 26.57 15.46
CA GLN A 71 8.28 25.18 15.04
C GLN A 71 8.49 25.05 13.51
N THR A 72 9.37 25.87 12.93
CA THR A 72 9.60 25.93 11.47
C THR A 72 10.06 24.61 10.85
N LYS A 73 10.96 23.87 11.53
CA LYS A 73 11.44 22.55 11.08
C LYS A 73 10.30 21.53 11.01
N GLU A 74 9.46 21.52 12.05
CA GLU A 74 8.33 20.60 12.15
C GLU A 74 7.24 20.95 11.12
N LYS A 75 6.95 22.25 10.93
CA LYS A 75 6.09 22.74 9.84
C LYS A 75 6.54 22.28 8.47
N ASN A 76 7.84 22.35 8.17
CA ASN A 76 8.37 21.90 6.88
C ASN A 76 8.23 20.39 6.69
N ASN A 77 8.50 19.59 7.73
CA ASN A 77 8.30 18.15 7.69
C ASN A 77 6.82 17.79 7.49
N THR A 78 5.92 18.45 8.20
CA THR A 78 4.46 18.25 8.06
C THR A 78 3.97 18.65 6.67
N LYS A 79 4.48 19.75 6.09
CA LYS A 79 4.20 20.12 4.70
C LYS A 79 4.70 19.07 3.70
N SER A 80 5.90 18.53 3.91
CA SER A 80 6.44 17.44 3.08
C SER A 80 5.59 16.18 3.19
N LEU A 81 5.14 15.84 4.39
CA LEU A 81 4.26 14.70 4.63
C LEU A 81 2.89 14.90 3.95
N LEU A 82 2.33 16.10 4.02
CA LEU A 82 1.10 16.47 3.31
C LEU A 82 1.27 16.29 1.79
N ALA A 83 2.37 16.81 1.24
CA ALA A 83 2.67 16.67 -0.18
C ALA A 83 2.79 15.20 -0.60
N MET A 84 3.42 14.36 0.23
CA MET A 84 3.51 12.92 -0.01
C MET A 84 2.12 12.26 -0.08
N TYR A 85 1.22 12.56 0.86
CA TYR A 85 -0.14 12.00 0.81
C TYR A 85 -0.91 12.46 -0.43
N ILE A 86 -0.74 13.71 -0.86
CA ILE A 86 -1.36 14.22 -2.10
C ILE A 86 -0.83 13.48 -3.33
N VAL A 87 0.49 13.27 -3.43
CA VAL A 87 1.08 12.52 -4.55
C VAL A 87 0.55 11.08 -4.57
N VAL A 88 0.49 10.41 -3.42
CA VAL A 88 -0.08 9.06 -3.32
C VAL A 88 -1.54 9.03 -3.76
N ALA A 89 -2.36 10.01 -3.36
CA ALA A 89 -3.75 10.10 -3.78
C ALA A 89 -3.89 10.26 -5.31
N ILE A 90 -3.07 11.12 -5.92
CA ILE A 90 -3.04 11.33 -7.39
C ILE A 90 -2.60 10.06 -8.10
N MET A 91 -1.50 9.44 -7.68
CA MET A 91 -1.02 8.18 -8.27
C MET A 91 -2.06 7.07 -8.15
N THR A 92 -2.77 7.00 -7.03
CA THR A 92 -3.83 6.01 -6.82
C THR A 92 -5.04 6.28 -7.72
N LEU A 93 -5.43 7.54 -7.92
CA LEU A 93 -6.53 7.92 -8.83
C LEU A 93 -6.23 7.60 -10.30
N TYR A 94 -5.00 7.85 -10.76
CA TYR A 94 -4.59 7.63 -12.15
C TYR A 94 -3.92 6.27 -12.37
N SER A 95 -3.87 5.42 -11.34
CA SER A 95 -3.24 4.11 -11.36
C SER A 95 -3.76 3.25 -12.52
N THR A 96 -5.08 3.25 -12.73
CA THR A 96 -5.75 2.46 -13.76
C THR A 96 -5.47 2.97 -15.18
N ASP A 97 -5.34 4.29 -15.35
CA ASP A 97 -4.99 4.91 -16.64
C ASP A 97 -3.52 4.68 -16.98
N ILE A 98 -2.63 4.75 -15.99
CA ILE A 98 -1.21 4.42 -16.13
C ILE A 98 -1.05 2.95 -16.51
N ALA A 99 -1.76 2.03 -15.83
CA ALA A 99 -1.71 0.61 -16.13
C ALA A 99 -2.23 0.31 -17.55
N LYS A 100 -3.33 0.95 -17.98
CA LYS A 100 -3.82 0.85 -19.36
C LYS A 100 -2.84 1.40 -20.38
N TYR A 101 -2.19 2.53 -20.09
CA TYR A 101 -1.18 3.13 -20.95
C TYR A 101 0.01 2.17 -21.16
N PHE A 102 0.55 1.58 -20.09
CA PHE A 102 1.64 0.60 -20.19
C PHE A 102 1.22 -0.66 -20.96
N LYS A 103 -0.01 -1.14 -20.75
CA LYS A 103 -0.54 -2.31 -21.46
C LYS A 103 -0.78 -2.05 -22.95
N SER A 104 -1.01 -0.80 -23.34
CA SER A 104 -1.10 -0.38 -24.75
C SER A 104 0.27 -0.19 -25.41
N PHE A 105 1.33 -0.08 -24.62
CA PHE A 105 2.68 0.20 -25.10
C PHE A 105 3.49 -1.08 -25.37
N ILE A 106 3.12 -2.20 -24.73
CA ILE A 106 3.66 -3.56 -24.93
C ILE A 106 2.84 -4.24 -26.02
#